data_AF-A0A817CIG1-F1
#
_entry.id   AF-A0A817CIG1-F1
#
_cell.length_a   1.000
_cell.length_b   1.000
_cell.length_c   1.000
_cell.angle_alpha   90.00
_cell.angle_beta   90.00
_cell.angle_gamma   90.00
#
_symmetry.space_group_name_H-M   'P 1'
#
loop_
_entity.id
_entity.type
_entity.pdbx_description
1 polymer ?
#
loop_
_entity_poly.entity_id
_entity_poly.type
_entity_poly.pdbx_seq_one_letter_code
_entity_poly.pdbx_strand_id
1 'polypeptide(L)'
;MLLDSSTNFCKRCPPCRGFTPVLVQFYNSHAKDKNFEIIFISSDRDENSFNEYYKEMPWLTLDFKNRAKKEEIAKKFNITGIPTLILLDGDSGEIICSDARGQLQFEDTKGEKFPWKSS
;
A
#
# COMPACT_ATOMS: atom_id res chain seq x y z
N MET A 1 -3.78 2.06 3.52
CA MET A 1 -4.03 2.04 2.07
C MET A 1 -2.70 1.99 1.33
N LEU A 2 -2.47 0.96 0.50
CA LEU A 2 -1.29 0.85 -0.35
C LEU A 2 -1.69 1.15 -1.79
N LEU A 3 -1.19 2.25 -2.36
CA LEU A 3 -1.36 2.55 -3.78
C LEU A 3 -0.06 2.22 -4.51
N ASP A 4 -0.15 1.32 -5.48
CA ASP A 4 0.90 1.10 -6.45
C ASP A 4 0.47 1.71 -7.79
N SER A 5 0.72 3.02 -7.95
CA SER A 5 0.51 3.75 -9.20
C SER A 5 1.70 4.19 -10.06
N SER A 6 2.17 3.36 -11.00
CA SER A 6 2.85 3.88 -12.21
C SER A 6 2.79 2.97 -13.45
N THR A 7 3.14 3.57 -14.56
CA THR A 7 2.95 3.18 -15.96
C THR A 7 3.79 2.01 -16.44
N ASN A 8 4.44 1.20 -15.59
CA ASN A 8 5.09 -0.04 -16.04
C ASN A 8 4.80 -1.16 -15.05
N PHE A 9 4.34 -2.31 -15.56
CA PHE A 9 3.89 -3.51 -14.85
C PHE A 9 4.35 -3.57 -13.38
N CYS A 10 3.39 -3.60 -12.45
CA CYS A 10 3.59 -3.48 -10.99
C CYS A 10 4.62 -4.51 -10.46
N LYS A 11 4.63 -5.71 -11.04
CA LYS A 11 5.65 -6.74 -10.79
C LYS A 11 7.04 -6.43 -11.36
N ARG A 12 7.16 -5.70 -12.46
CA ARG A 12 8.46 -5.39 -13.08
C ARG A 12 9.12 -4.13 -12.51
N CYS A 13 8.39 -3.32 -11.75
CA CYS A 13 8.94 -2.16 -11.06
C CYS A 13 9.96 -2.60 -9.98
N PRO A 14 11.26 -2.24 -10.10
CA PRO A 14 12.28 -2.63 -9.13
C PRO A 14 11.98 -2.24 -7.67
N PRO A 15 11.54 -1.00 -7.35
CA PRO A 15 11.22 -0.64 -5.97
C PRO A 15 9.96 -1.35 -5.42
N CYS A 16 8.96 -1.67 -6.25
CA CYS A 16 7.77 -2.42 -5.81
C CYS A 16 8.11 -3.87 -5.41
N ARG A 17 8.93 -4.55 -6.21
CA ARG A 17 9.41 -5.90 -5.87
C ARG A 17 10.20 -5.96 -4.57
N GLY A 18 10.97 -4.91 -4.26
CA GLY A 18 11.73 -4.85 -3.02
C GLY A 18 10.86 -4.59 -1.79
N PHE A 19 9.81 -3.78 -1.92
CA PHE A 19 9.01 -3.34 -0.78
C PHE A 19 7.90 -4.34 -0.40
N THR A 20 7.23 -4.97 -1.37
CA THR A 20 6.09 -5.84 -1.08
C THR A 20 6.43 -7.02 -0.15
N PRO A 21 7.56 -7.72 -0.28
CA PRO A 21 7.94 -8.76 0.68
C PRO A 21 8.10 -8.24 2.12
N VAL A 22 8.67 -7.03 2.28
CA VAL A 22 8.80 -6.36 3.59
C VAL A 22 7.42 -6.07 4.18
N LEU A 23 6.51 -5.57 3.36
CA LEU A 23 5.15 -5.25 3.79
C LEU A 23 4.34 -6.52 4.14
N VAL A 24 4.50 -7.61 3.38
CA VAL A 24 3.89 -8.92 3.69
C VAL A 24 4.39 -9.45 5.03
N GLN A 25 5.69 -9.38 5.31
CA GLN A 25 6.24 -9.80 6.61
C GLN A 25 5.68 -8.95 7.76
N PHE A 26 5.61 -7.63 7.57
CA PHE A 26 5.03 -6.74 8.57
C PHE A 26 3.56 -7.05 8.82
N TYR A 27 2.76 -7.22 7.77
CA TYR A 27 1.34 -7.53 7.86
C TYR A 27 1.10 -8.86 8.59
N ASN A 28 1.76 -9.93 8.17
CA ASN A 28 1.60 -11.25 8.79
C ASN A 28 1.95 -11.27 10.28
N SER A 29 2.90 -10.43 10.69
CA SER A 29 3.39 -10.38 12.08
C SER A 29 2.55 -9.45 12.97
N HIS A 30 1.89 -8.43 12.41
CA HIS A 30 1.33 -7.34 13.21
C HIS A 30 -0.13 -7.00 12.92
N ALA A 31 -0.71 -7.40 11.79
CA ALA A 31 -2.05 -6.96 11.39
C ALA A 31 -3.13 -7.28 12.45
N LYS A 32 -3.04 -8.48 13.03
CA LYS A 32 -3.97 -8.92 14.08
C LYS A 32 -3.78 -8.14 15.39
N ASP A 33 -2.54 -8.03 15.86
CA ASP A 33 -2.24 -7.43 17.17
C ASP A 33 -2.38 -5.91 17.16
N LYS A 34 -2.03 -5.28 16.03
CA LYS A 34 -2.13 -3.83 15.82
C LYS A 34 -3.46 -3.42 15.17
N ASN A 35 -4.36 -4.37 14.91
CA ASN A 35 -5.70 -4.19 14.38
C ASN A 35 -5.77 -3.25 13.15
N PHE A 36 -5.07 -3.59 12.07
CA PHE A 36 -5.10 -2.84 10.82
C PHE A 36 -5.29 -3.76 9.61
N GLU A 37 -5.73 -3.16 8.49
CA GLU A 37 -5.89 -3.82 7.21
C GLU A 37 -5.18 -3.03 6.09
N ILE A 38 -4.70 -3.75 5.07
CA ILE A 38 -4.14 -3.17 3.86
C ILE A 38 -5.15 -3.32 2.72
N ILE A 39 -5.48 -2.20 2.09
CA ILE A 39 -6.22 -2.18 0.83
C ILE A 39 -5.22 -1.87 -0.27
N PHE A 40 -4.95 -2.86 -1.11
CA PHE A 40 -4.12 -2.73 -2.29
C PHE A 40 -4.91 -2.10 -3.42
N ILE A 41 -4.35 -1.02 -3.98
CA ILE A 41 -4.92 -0.34 -5.13
C ILE A 41 -3.90 -0.44 -6.26
N SER A 42 -4.22 -1.28 -7.24
CA SER A 42 -3.32 -1.54 -8.36
C SER A 42 -3.42 -0.46 -9.43
N SER A 43 -2.27 -0.12 -10.00
CA SER A 43 -2.19 0.58 -11.28
C SER A 43 -1.47 -0.20 -12.35
N ASP A 44 -1.52 -1.53 -12.26
CA ASP A 44 -1.28 -2.37 -13.42
C ASP A 44 -2.12 -1.89 -14.61
N ARG A 45 -1.57 -2.11 -15.81
CA ARG A 45 -2.20 -1.72 -17.07
C ARG A 45 -3.30 -2.70 -17.47
N ASP A 46 -3.21 -3.95 -17.02
CA ASP A 46 -4.12 -5.03 -17.36
C ASP A 46 -4.41 -5.93 -16.15
N GLU A 47 -5.57 -6.59 -16.21
CA GLU A 47 -6.10 -7.42 -15.13
C GLU A 47 -5.25 -8.68 -14.88
N ASN A 48 -4.58 -9.20 -15.91
CA ASN A 48 -3.71 -10.38 -15.76
C ASN A 48 -2.50 -10.05 -14.90
N SER A 49 -1.83 -8.94 -15.19
CA SER A 49 -0.67 -8.45 -14.41
C SER A 49 -1.05 -8.16 -12.96
N PHE A 50 -2.23 -7.55 -12.76
CA PHE A 50 -2.81 -7.36 -11.43
C PHE A 50 -3.00 -8.69 -10.70
N ASN A 51 -3.69 -9.65 -11.33
CA ASN A 51 -4.00 -10.95 -10.73
C ASN A 51 -2.72 -11.74 -10.41
N GLU A 52 -1.72 -11.68 -11.27
CA GLU A 52 -0.43 -12.34 -11.02
C GLU A 52 0.30 -11.76 -9.82
N TYR A 53 0.28 -10.45 -9.65
CA TYR A 53 0.97 -9.80 -8.55
C TYR A 53 0.20 -9.91 -7.23
N TYR A 54 -1.12 -9.78 -7.28
CA TYR A 54 -1.99 -9.87 -6.11
C TYR A 54 -1.95 -11.24 -5.42
N LYS A 55 -1.61 -12.32 -6.14
CA LYS A 55 -1.39 -13.66 -5.55
C LYS A 55 -0.32 -13.69 -4.45
N GLU A 56 0.60 -12.72 -4.44
CA GLU A 56 1.67 -12.63 -3.45
C GLU A 56 1.23 -11.86 -2.19
N MET A 57 -0.02 -11.37 -2.13
CA MET A 57 -0.51 -10.45 -1.10
C MET A 57 -1.66 -11.05 -0.25
N PRO A 58 -1.55 -11.08 1.08
CA PRO A 58 -2.56 -11.68 1.97
C PRO A 58 -3.68 -10.72 2.43
N TRP A 59 -3.86 -9.59 1.75
CA TRP A 59 -4.74 -8.49 2.16
C TRP A 59 -5.77 -8.12 1.09
N LEU A 60 -6.65 -7.17 1.39
CA LEU A 60 -7.73 -6.75 0.50
C LEU A 60 -7.24 -5.94 -0.69
N THR A 61 -8.07 -5.82 -1.72
CA THR A 61 -7.79 -4.99 -2.89
C THR A 61 -9.03 -4.26 -3.38
N LEU A 62 -8.83 -3.05 -3.92
CA LEU A 62 -9.85 -2.40 -4.72
C LEU A 62 -10.00 -3.16 -6.03
N ASP A 63 -11.24 -3.47 -6.43
CA ASP A 63 -11.53 -4.10 -7.72
C ASP A 63 -10.77 -3.39 -8.85
N PHE A 64 -9.96 -4.16 -9.59
CA PHE A 64 -9.15 -3.66 -10.69
C PHE A 64 -9.98 -2.89 -11.71
N LYS A 65 -11.25 -3.27 -11.93
CA LYS A 65 -12.16 -2.63 -12.88
C LYS A 65 -12.56 -1.22 -12.46
N ASN A 66 -12.44 -0.88 -11.17
CA ASN A 66 -12.84 0.41 -10.63
C ASN A 66 -11.75 1.50 -10.80
N ARG A 67 -11.39 1.77 -12.06
CA ARG A 67 -10.32 2.73 -12.41
C ARG A 67 -10.64 4.17 -11.97
N ALA A 68 -11.90 4.57 -12.07
CA ALA A 68 -12.36 5.89 -11.64
C ALA A 68 -12.11 6.09 -10.13
N LYS A 69 -12.44 5.10 -9.30
CA LYS A 69 -12.19 5.18 -7.85
C LYS A 69 -10.70 5.22 -7.54
N LYS A 70 -9.88 4.44 -8.27
CA LYS A 70 -8.42 4.49 -8.16
C LYS A 70 -7.87 5.90 -8.44
N GLU A 71 -8.40 6.58 -9.46
CA GLU A 71 -7.98 7.96 -9.80
C GLU A 71 -8.44 8.99 -8.77
N GLU A 72 -9.68 8.86 -8.26
CA GLU A 72 -10.20 9.70 -7.18
C GLU A 72 -9.31 9.61 -5.94
N ILE A 73 -8.93 8.39 -5.54
CA ILE A 73 -8.06 8.15 -4.41
C ILE A 73 -6.66 8.73 -4.65
N ALA A 74 -6.06 8.49 -5.81
CA ALA A 74 -4.75 9.02 -6.14
C ALA A 74 -4.73 10.57 -6.07
N LYS A 75 -5.77 11.23 -6.56
CA LYS A 75 -5.94 12.69 -6.47
C LYS A 75 -6.14 13.15 -5.02
N LYS A 76 -7.05 12.50 -4.28
CA LYS A 76 -7.37 12.87 -2.88
C LYS A 76 -6.14 12.87 -1.99
N PHE A 77 -5.23 11.91 -2.21
CA PHE A 77 -4.02 11.76 -1.40
C PHE A 77 -2.75 12.29 -2.08
N ASN A 78 -2.90 13.03 -3.18
CA ASN A 78 -1.79 13.62 -3.95
C ASN A 78 -0.67 12.61 -4.28
N ILE A 79 -1.05 11.42 -4.74
CA ILE A 79 -0.09 10.34 -4.99
C ILE A 79 0.53 10.51 -6.37
N THR A 80 1.84 10.76 -6.40
CA THR A 80 2.60 11.10 -7.61
C THR A 80 3.64 10.05 -8.01
N GLY A 81 3.89 9.03 -7.18
CA GLY A 81 4.93 8.01 -7.40
C GLY A 81 4.64 6.67 -6.72
N ILE A 82 5.57 5.69 -6.86
CA ILE A 82 5.41 4.33 -6.33
C ILE A 82 6.66 3.68 -5.73
N PRO A 83 6.46 2.63 -4.92
CA PRO A 83 5.21 2.34 -4.18
C PRO A 83 4.90 3.43 -3.13
N THR A 84 3.62 3.68 -2.87
CA THR A 84 3.15 4.63 -1.83
C THR A 84 2.24 3.91 -0.84
N LEU A 85 2.58 4.00 0.45
CA LEU A 85 1.78 3.46 1.55
C LEU A 85 1.35 4.63 2.45
N ILE A 86 0.04 4.79 2.59
CA ILE A 86 -0.58 5.80 3.45
C ILE A 86 -1.36 5.08 4.54
N LEU A 87 -1.10 5.44 5.78
CA LEU A 87 -1.86 4.98 6.92
C LEU A 87 -3.00 5.95 7.20
N LEU A 88 -4.21 5.40 7.26
CA LEU A 88 -5.42 6.14 7.55
C LEU A 88 -6.03 5.60 8.84
N ASP A 89 -6.72 6.48 9.56
CA ASP A 89 -7.61 6.07 10.63
C ASP A 89 -8.87 5.40 10.04
N GLY A 90 -9.25 4.27 10.63
CA GLY A 90 -10.34 3.43 10.09
C GLY A 90 -11.72 4.05 10.24
N ASP A 91 -11.93 4.87 11.27
CA ASP A 91 -13.23 5.43 11.61
C ASP A 91 -13.44 6.80 10.97
N SER A 92 -12.44 7.69 11.07
CA SER A 92 -12.51 9.05 10.54
C SER A 92 -12.05 9.17 9.08
N GLY A 93 -11.21 8.24 8.61
CA GLY A 93 -10.56 8.33 7.31
C GLY A 93 -9.46 9.40 7.23
N GLU A 94 -9.04 9.97 8.37
CA GLU A 94 -7.94 10.93 8.46
C GLU A 94 -6.58 10.27 8.21
N ILE A 95 -5.61 11.05 7.72
CA ILE A 95 -4.25 10.55 7.50
C ILE A 95 -3.52 10.50 8.83
N ILE A 96 -3.10 9.29 9.23
CA ILE A 96 -2.21 9.10 10.39
C ILE A 96 -0.75 9.27 9.96
N CYS A 97 -0.38 8.70 8.81
CA CYS A 97 0.97 8.74 8.27
C CYS A 97 0.93 8.72 6.74
N SER A 98 1.43 9.78 6.10
CA SER A 98 1.49 9.88 4.64
C SER A 98 2.69 9.16 4.01
N ASP A 99 3.74 8.87 4.78
CA ASP A 99 4.95 8.16 4.36
C ASP A 99 5.20 6.87 5.17
N ALA A 100 4.15 6.06 5.34
CA ALA A 100 4.27 4.79 6.06
C ALA A 100 5.23 3.81 5.36
N ARG A 101 5.48 4.00 4.05
CA ARG A 101 6.52 3.25 3.33
C ARG A 101 7.90 3.61 3.85
N GLY A 102 8.25 4.90 3.92
CA GLY A 102 9.55 5.34 4.41
C GLY A 102 9.80 4.86 5.85
N GLN A 103 8.75 4.94 6.68
CA GLN A 103 8.79 4.42 8.05
C GLN A 103 9.13 2.92 8.07
N LEU A 104 8.37 2.08 7.37
CA LEU A 104 8.56 0.64 7.41
C LEU A 104 9.86 0.19 6.71
N GLN A 105 10.30 0.90 5.67
CA GLN A 105 11.45 0.48 4.88
C GLN A 105 12.78 0.96 5.46
N PHE A 106 12.82 2.09 6.17
CA PHE A 106 14.06 2.74 6.58
C PHE A 106 14.16 3.09 8.07
N GLU A 107 13.07 3.53 8.71
CA GLU A 107 13.13 4.11 10.07
C GLU A 107 12.74 3.12 11.18
N ASP A 108 11.73 2.30 10.94
CA ASP A 108 11.12 1.39 11.89
C ASP A 108 10.73 0.07 11.20
N THR A 109 11.76 -0.66 10.78
CA THR A 109 11.64 -1.93 10.04
C THR A 109 10.94 -3.03 10.82
N LYS A 110 10.81 -2.88 12.14
CA LYS A 110 10.09 -3.80 13.03
C LYS A 110 8.68 -3.32 13.36
N GLY A 111 8.32 -2.07 13.06
CA GLY A 111 7.02 -1.50 13.38
C GLY A 111 6.76 -1.27 14.87
N GLU A 112 7.82 -1.03 15.66
CA GLU A 112 7.74 -0.75 17.09
C GLU A 112 7.05 0.59 17.38
N LYS A 113 7.21 1.57 16.47
CA LYS A 113 6.64 2.92 16.53
C LYS A 113 5.33 3.07 15.76
N PHE A 114 4.79 1.99 15.20
CA PHE A 114 3.46 2.02 14.56
C PHE A 114 2.41 2.55 15.57
N PRO A 115 1.54 3.51 15.18
CA PRO A 115 1.12 3.84 13.82
C PRO A 115 1.87 5.00 13.14
N TRP A 116 3.08 5.35 13.59
CA TRP A 116 3.91 6.40 12.94
C TRP A 116 3.17 7.73 12.74
N LYS A 117 2.47 8.18 13.79
CA LYS A 117 1.72 9.43 13.75
C LYS A 117 2.63 10.56 13.29
N SER A 118 2.20 11.31 12.28
CA SER A 118 2.87 12.55 11.91
C SER A 118 2.90 13.47 13.13
N SER A 119 4.12 13.86 13.54
CA SER A 119 4.37 14.84 14.60
C SER A 119 3.89 16.22 14.24
#